data_AF-A0A0S2DPP4-F1
#
_entry.id   AF-A0A0S2DPP4-F1
#
_cell.length_a   1.000
_cell.length_b   1.000
_cell.length_c   1.000
_cell.angle_alpha   90.00
_cell.angle_beta   90.00
_cell.angle_gamma   90.00
#
_symmetry.space_group_name_H-M   'P 1'
#
loop_
_entity.id
_entity.type
_entity.pdbx_description
1 polymer ?
#
loop_
_entity_poly.entity_id
_entity_poly.type
_entity_poly.pdbx_seq_one_letter_code
_entity_poly.pdbx_strand_id
1 'polypeptide(L)'
;MSPAPASVRRDGETLAFAGVLDRAAAAALWPQARPLAPGARRFDLTGVASVDSAGLALLAELAAQAPGVAVVGEPTGLAELRAAYRLDDSLGFGR
;
A
#
# COMPACT_ATOMS: atom_id res chain seq x y z
N MET A 1 -9.16 7.27 20.96
CA MET A 1 -9.39 7.85 19.63
C MET A 1 -9.45 6.68 18.67
N SER A 2 -10.59 6.44 18.00
CA SER A 2 -10.68 5.35 17.03
C SER A 2 -9.77 5.65 15.84
N PRO A 3 -9.06 4.66 15.28
CA PRO A 3 -8.29 4.87 14.07
C PRO A 3 -9.23 5.35 12.95
N ALA A 4 -8.78 6.31 12.16
CA ALA A 4 -9.53 6.76 10.99
C ALA A 4 -9.76 5.58 10.03
N PRO A 5 -10.94 5.50 9.36
CA PRO A 5 -11.23 4.43 8.43
C PRO A 5 -10.19 4.40 7.31
N ALA A 6 -9.82 3.19 6.87
CA ALA A 6 -8.89 3.03 5.78
C ALA A 6 -9.45 3.64 4.49
N SER A 7 -8.60 4.35 3.74
CA SER A 7 -9.02 5.03 2.51
C SER A 7 -7.92 4.99 1.45
N VAL A 8 -8.34 5.15 0.20
CA VAL A 8 -7.45 5.32 -0.95
C VAL A 8 -8.00 6.46 -1.82
N ARG A 9 -7.13 7.32 -2.31
CA ARG A 9 -7.46 8.31 -3.35
C ARG A 9 -6.34 8.39 -4.37
N ARG A 10 -6.68 8.84 -5.57
CA ARG A 10 -5.70 9.13 -6.61
C ARG A 10 -5.58 10.64 -6.83
N ASP A 11 -4.37 11.14 -6.64
CA ASP A 11 -3.97 12.52 -6.83
C ASP A 11 -2.89 12.58 -7.92
N GLY A 12 -3.33 12.77 -9.17
CA GLY A 12 -2.44 12.73 -10.34
C GLY A 12 -1.80 11.35 -10.53
N GLU A 13 -0.48 11.27 -10.38
CA GLU A 13 0.29 10.01 -10.44
C GLU A 13 0.51 9.35 -9.06
N THR A 14 -0.09 9.88 -8.00
CA THR A 14 0.03 9.34 -6.62
C THR A 14 -1.24 8.60 -6.23
N LEU A 15 -1.12 7.38 -5.69
CA LEU A 15 -2.18 6.79 -4.85
C LEU A 15 -1.83 7.04 -3.39
N ALA A 16 -2.66 7.83 -2.71
CA ALA A 16 -2.51 8.11 -1.30
C ALA A 16 -3.42 7.20 -0.47
N PHE A 17 -2.82 6.50 0.48
CA PHE A 17 -3.48 5.63 1.44
C PHE A 17 -3.49 6.28 2.82
N ALA A 18 -4.52 5.98 3.61
CA ALA A 18 -4.58 6.41 5.00
C ALA A 18 -5.30 5.38 5.88
N GLY A 19 -5.07 5.46 7.19
CA GLY A 19 -5.69 4.59 8.19
C GLY A 19 -4.87 3.34 8.51
N VAL A 20 -5.52 2.30 9.03
CA VAL A 20 -4.90 0.97 9.27
C VAL A 20 -5.14 0.09 8.05
N LEU A 21 -4.08 -0.48 7.50
CA LEU A 21 -4.15 -1.43 6.39
C LEU A 21 -4.06 -2.86 6.94
N ASP A 22 -5.18 -3.33 7.47
CA ASP A 22 -5.36 -4.71 7.92
C ASP A 22 -6.14 -5.55 6.88
N ARG A 23 -6.42 -6.81 7.22
CA ARG A 23 -7.28 -7.70 6.40
C ARG A 23 -8.63 -7.10 6.00
N ALA A 24 -9.32 -6.40 6.90
CA ALA A 24 -10.64 -5.83 6.61
C ALA A 24 -10.52 -4.64 5.66
N ALA A 25 -9.55 -3.77 5.89
CA ALA A 25 -9.21 -2.68 5.00
C ALA A 25 -8.80 -3.18 3.61
N ALA A 26 -7.98 -4.23 3.52
CA ALA A 26 -7.55 -4.81 2.26
C ALA A 26 -8.74 -5.26 1.40
N ALA A 27 -9.71 -5.97 2.00
CA ALA A 27 -10.92 -6.40 1.31
C ALA A 27 -11.80 -5.21 0.86
N ALA A 28 -11.95 -4.19 1.71
CA ALA A 28 -12.77 -3.02 1.43
C ALA A 28 -12.16 -2.11 0.35
N LEU A 29 -10.82 -1.95 0.35
CA LEU A 29 -10.10 -1.05 -0.54
C LEU A 29 -9.82 -1.66 -1.91
N TRP A 30 -9.68 -2.98 -2.04
CA TRP A 30 -9.35 -3.63 -3.31
C TRP A 30 -10.19 -3.17 -4.52
N PRO A 31 -11.54 -3.20 -4.49
CA PRO A 31 -12.35 -2.78 -5.63
C PRO A 31 -12.17 -1.29 -5.98
N GLN A 32 -11.75 -0.46 -5.03
CA GLN A 32 -11.53 0.97 -5.22
C GLN A 32 -10.11 1.26 -5.73
N ALA A 33 -9.10 0.61 -5.17
CA ALA A 33 -7.69 0.87 -5.46
C ALA A 33 -7.23 0.26 -6.78
N ARG A 34 -7.69 -0.95 -7.11
CA ARG A 34 -7.28 -1.67 -8.33
C ARG A 34 -7.45 -0.86 -9.62
N PRO A 35 -8.62 -0.25 -9.92
CA PRO A 35 -8.77 0.56 -11.14
C PRO A 35 -7.93 1.84 -11.12
N LEU A 36 -7.51 2.29 -9.94
CA LEU A 36 -6.69 3.48 -9.76
C LEU A 36 -5.20 3.20 -9.90
N ALA A 37 -4.72 1.96 -9.78
CA ALA A 37 -3.28 1.65 -9.78
C ALA A 37 -2.54 1.89 -11.12
N PRO A 38 -3.11 1.56 -12.31
CA PRO A 38 -2.39 1.72 -13.57
C PRO A 38 -1.92 3.16 -13.82
N GLY A 39 -0.64 3.33 -14.14
CA GLY A 39 -0.03 4.64 -14.38
C GLY A 39 0.26 5.45 -13.11
N ALA A 40 0.18 4.84 -11.93
CA ALA A 40 0.70 5.45 -10.71
C ALA A 40 2.23 5.40 -10.72
N ARG A 41 2.86 6.45 -10.19
CA ARG A 41 4.31 6.52 -9.96
C ARG A 41 4.69 6.57 -8.49
N ARG A 42 3.71 6.84 -7.61
CA ARG A 42 3.93 6.90 -6.17
C ARG A 42 2.78 6.25 -5.41
N PHE A 43 3.11 5.44 -4.42
CA PHE A 43 2.22 5.10 -3.31
C PHE A 43 2.64 5.93 -2.11
N ASP A 44 1.73 6.79 -1.65
CA ASP A 44 1.92 7.61 -0.45
C ASP A 44 1.23 6.91 0.73
N LEU A 45 2.05 6.44 1.67
CA LEU A 45 1.66 5.75 2.90
C LEU A 45 1.86 6.64 4.13
N THR A 46 2.14 7.94 3.98
CA THR A 46 2.36 8.85 5.12
C THR A 46 1.13 9.01 6.01
N GLY A 47 -0.07 8.78 5.46
CA GLY A 47 -1.32 8.73 6.21
C GLY A 47 -1.66 7.35 6.81
N VAL A 48 -0.84 6.32 6.56
CA VAL A 48 -1.07 4.96 7.05
C VAL A 48 -0.43 4.81 8.43
N ALA A 49 -1.18 4.29 9.40
CA ALA A 49 -0.70 4.09 10.76
C ALA A 49 0.09 2.76 10.88
N SER A 50 -0.47 1.68 10.35
CA SER A 50 0.12 0.35 10.40
C SER A 50 -0.32 -0.51 9.21
N VAL A 51 0.47 -1.53 8.91
CA VAL A 51 0.18 -2.54 7.88
C VAL A 51 0.33 -3.94 8.50
N ASP A 52 -0.57 -4.86 8.16
CA ASP A 52 -0.39 -6.30 8.40
C ASP A 52 -0.02 -7.03 7.09
N SER A 53 0.09 -8.36 7.11
CA SER A 53 0.38 -9.14 5.90
C SER A 53 -0.67 -8.98 4.79
N ALA A 54 -1.95 -8.77 5.11
CA ALA A 54 -2.99 -8.58 4.11
C ALA A 54 -2.96 -7.17 3.51
N GLY A 55 -2.68 -6.15 4.33
CA GLY A 55 -2.40 -4.80 3.84
C GLY A 55 -1.16 -4.76 2.94
N LEU A 56 -0.09 -5.46 3.31
CA LEU A 56 1.10 -5.58 2.47
C LEU A 56 0.78 -6.28 1.14
N ALA A 57 0.02 -7.38 1.17
CA ALA A 57 -0.39 -8.09 -0.04
C ALA A 57 -1.21 -7.18 -0.97
N LEU A 58 -2.15 -6.40 -0.44
CA LEU A 58 -2.88 -5.39 -1.21
C LEU A 58 -1.89 -4.44 -1.93
N LEU A 59 -0.94 -3.86 -1.20
CA LEU A 59 0.01 -2.91 -1.76
C LEU A 59 0.91 -3.56 -2.84
N ALA A 60 1.39 -4.78 -2.61
CA ALA A 60 2.21 -5.51 -3.57
C ALA A 60 1.45 -5.83 -4.88
N GLU A 61 0.19 -6.27 -4.79
CA GLU A 61 -0.66 -6.53 -5.96
C GLU A 61 -0.98 -5.26 -6.76
N LEU A 62 -1.10 -4.11 -6.10
CA LEU A 62 -1.24 -2.82 -6.77
C LEU A 62 0.09 -2.38 -7.41
N ALA A 63 1.23 -2.60 -6.74
CA ALA A 63 2.56 -2.28 -7.26
C ALA A 63 2.90 -3.12 -8.51
N ALA A 64 2.44 -4.37 -8.59
CA ALA A 64 2.56 -5.19 -9.79
C ALA A 64 1.85 -4.57 -11.02
N GLN A 65 0.83 -3.73 -10.81
CA GLN A 65 0.12 -2.98 -11.86
C GLN A 65 0.74 -1.60 -12.13
N ALA A 66 1.71 -1.17 -11.32
CA ALA A 66 2.45 0.08 -11.42
C ALA A 66 3.97 -0.19 -11.26
N PRO A 67 4.62 -0.84 -12.24
CA PRO A 67 6.02 -1.23 -12.12
C PRO A 67 6.94 -0.03 -11.84
N GLY A 68 7.82 -0.17 -10.84
CA GLY A 68 8.74 0.90 -10.43
C GLY A 68 8.08 2.02 -9.63
N VAL A 69 6.88 1.78 -9.08
CA VAL A 69 6.23 2.72 -8.16
C VAL A 69 7.14 3.03 -6.97
N ALA A 70 7.31 4.31 -6.68
CA ALA A 70 8.00 4.75 -5.47
C ALA A 70 7.05 4.64 -4.27
N VAL A 71 7.47 3.96 -3.21
CA VAL A 71 6.70 3.92 -1.95
C VAL A 71 7.25 4.96 -0.99
N VAL A 72 6.39 5.84 -0.49
CA VAL A 72 6.73 6.91 0.44
C VAL A 72 5.99 6.69 1.76
N GLY A 73 6.72 6.78 2.87
CA GLY A 73 6.17 6.55 4.22
C GLY A 73 6.53 5.18 4.78
N GLU A 74 6.59 5.10 6.10
CA GLU A 74 7.04 3.92 6.86
C GLU A 74 6.04 3.57 7.97
N PRO A 75 4.82 3.12 7.63
CA PRO A 75 3.85 2.69 8.64
C PRO A 75 4.41 1.53 9.46
N THR A 76 3.94 1.42 10.71
CA THR A 76 4.34 0.31 11.60
C THR A 76 4.09 -1.05 10.92
N GLY A 77 5.10 -1.92 10.97
CA GLY A 77 5.07 -3.26 10.37
C GLY A 77 5.61 -3.33 8.93
N LEU A 78 5.72 -2.23 8.18
CA LEU A 78 6.10 -2.29 6.77
C LEU A 78 7.52 -2.85 6.54
N ALA A 79 8.52 -2.32 7.26
CA ALA A 79 9.91 -2.75 7.10
C ALA A 79 10.11 -4.22 7.47
N GLU A 80 9.49 -4.65 8.59
CA GLU A 80 9.54 -6.03 9.08
C GLU A 80 8.90 -7.00 8.10
N LEU A 81 7.71 -6.66 7.57
CA LEU A 81 7.01 -7.51 6.63
C LEU A 81 7.72 -7.54 5.26
N ARG A 82 8.28 -6.41 4.78
CA ARG A 82 9.13 -6.40 3.57
C ARG A 82 10.30 -7.37 3.71
N ALA A 83 11.00 -7.32 4.84
CA ALA A 83 12.10 -8.24 5.12
C ALA A 83 11.62 -9.71 5.19
N ALA A 84 10.50 -9.97 5.89
CA ALA A 84 9.94 -11.31 6.05
C ALA A 84 9.53 -11.94 4.71
N TYR A 85 8.96 -11.15 3.80
CA TYR A 85 8.51 -11.59 2.48
C TYR A 85 9.52 -11.34 1.35
N ARG A 86 10.72 -10.82 1.66
CA ARG A 86 11.79 -10.52 0.69
C ARG A 86 11.36 -9.57 -0.43
N LEU A 87 10.57 -8.57 -0.07
CA LEU A 87 10.14 -7.52 -0.99
C LEU A 87 11.16 -6.39 -1.04
N ASP A 88 11.34 -5.81 -2.22
CA ASP A 88 12.14 -4.61 -2.43
C ASP A 88 11.37 -3.32 -2.05
N ASP A 89 12.02 -2.17 -2.25
CA ASP A 89 11.46 -0.85 -1.92
C ASP A 89 10.21 -0.48 -2.74
N SER A 90 10.02 -1.11 -3.89
CA SER A 90 8.84 -0.97 -4.75
C SER A 90 7.75 -2.00 -4.46
N LEU A 91 7.94 -2.84 -3.44
CA LEU A 91 7.07 -3.97 -3.08
C LEU A 91 7.06 -5.10 -4.12
N GLY A 92 8.03 -5.10 -5.03
CA GLY A 92 8.31 -6.22 -5.92
C GLY A 92 9.07 -7.32 -5.19
N PHE A 93 8.98 -8.55 -5.68
CA PHE A 93 9.93 -9.58 -5.24
C PHE A 93 11.32 -9.19 -5.71
N GLY A 94 12.23 -8.97 -4.75
CA GLY A 94 13.62 -8.66 -5.05
C GLY A 94 14.18 -9.74 -5.97
N ARG A 95 14.62 -9.34 -7.16
CA ARG A 95 15.21 -10.25 -8.15
C ARG A 95 16.69 -10.49 -7.84
#